data_AF-A0A257NWH3-F1
#
_entry.id   AF-A0A257NWH3-F1
#
_cell.length_a   1.000
_cell.length_b   1.000
_cell.length_c   1.000
_cell.angle_alpha   90.00
_cell.angle_beta   90.00
_cell.angle_gamma   90.00
#
_symmetry.space_group_name_H-M   'P 1'
#
loop_
_entity.id
_entity.type
_entity.pdbx_description
1 polymer ?
#
loop_
_entity_poly.entity_id
_entity_poly.type
_entity_poly.pdbx_seq_one_letter_code
_entity_poly.pdbx_strand_id
1 'polypeptide(L)'
;GSEVTLYGTIRKPEAKKSWKTKRPMAEAWLEDASGRIKLRWFSQPYIAKMLQDGMVVRATGKVTGTGASLYLANPEIDRTPIAPDEVHDTLFAEGDMPESDQLFAIYPESKGVSSLWFLHAMRRLFEAKVHETIKDPIPEEILKKYNLPGTRSALVWIHRPEKT
;
A
#
# COMPACT_ATOMS: atom_id res chain seq x y z
N GLY A 1 -16.65 -4.19 8.62
CA GLY A 1 -15.39 -3.50 8.94
C GLY A 1 -15.05 -2.60 7.79
N SER A 2 -14.78 -1.33 8.09
CA SER A 2 -14.23 -0.36 7.15
C SER A 2 -12.71 -0.56 7.00
N GLU A 3 -12.19 -0.13 5.87
CA GLU A 3 -10.75 0.01 5.65
C GLU A 3 -10.30 1.35 6.25
N VAL A 4 -9.18 1.33 6.97
CA VAL A 4 -8.60 2.51 7.62
C VAL A 4 -7.08 2.49 7.48
N THR A 5 -6.50 3.68 7.45
CA THR A 5 -5.05 3.89 7.50
C THR A 5 -4.72 4.54 8.83
N LEU A 6 -3.82 3.90 9.60
CA LEU A 6 -3.39 4.37 10.91
C LEU A 6 -1.88 4.56 10.92
N TYR A 7 -1.44 5.61 11.59
CA TYR A 7 -0.03 5.90 11.83
C TYR A 7 0.28 5.65 13.30
N GLY A 8 1.44 5.08 13.59
CA GLY A 8 1.83 4.85 14.97
C GLY A 8 3.10 4.02 15.12
N THR A 9 3.46 3.76 16.36
CA THR A 9 4.63 2.99 16.73
C THR A 9 4.26 1.53 16.98
N ILE A 10 5.01 0.60 16.36
CA ILE A 10 4.86 -0.83 16.62
C ILE A 10 5.40 -1.17 18.00
N ARG A 11 4.59 -1.92 18.76
CA ARG A 11 4.94 -2.47 20.06
C ARG A 11 4.73 -3.99 20.09
N LYS A 12 5.68 -4.70 20.71
CA LYS A 12 5.66 -6.15 20.99
C LYS A 12 5.25 -7.02 19.78
N PRO A 13 6.02 -7.00 18.67
CA PRO A 13 5.80 -7.92 17.57
C PRO A 13 6.12 -9.36 18.03
N GLU A 14 5.15 -10.26 17.95
CA GLU A 14 5.27 -11.65 18.39
C GLU A 14 4.69 -12.62 17.35
N ALA A 15 5.40 -13.73 17.11
CA ALA A 15 4.86 -14.85 16.36
C ALA A 15 4.14 -15.82 17.31
N LYS A 16 2.84 -16.03 17.13
CA LYS A 16 2.01 -16.92 17.95
C LYS A 16 1.25 -17.91 17.07
N LYS A 17 0.68 -18.94 17.69
CA LYS A 17 -0.26 -19.84 17.02
C LYS A 17 -1.69 -19.49 17.41
N SER A 18 -2.61 -19.54 16.45
CA SER A 18 -4.04 -19.40 16.73
C SER A 18 -4.47 -20.41 17.78
N TRP A 19 -5.18 -19.98 18.82
CA TRP A 19 -5.70 -20.89 19.85
C TRP A 19 -6.66 -21.93 19.25
N LYS A 20 -7.50 -21.53 18.30
CA LYS A 20 -8.55 -22.39 17.73
C LYS A 20 -8.03 -23.29 16.62
N THR A 21 -7.28 -22.73 15.66
CA THR A 21 -6.86 -23.46 14.44
C THR A 21 -5.40 -23.91 14.49
N LYS A 22 -4.64 -23.54 15.53
CA LYS A 22 -3.18 -23.78 15.67
C LYS A 22 -2.32 -23.27 14.50
N ARG A 23 -2.89 -22.47 13.60
CA ARG A 23 -2.19 -21.84 12.46
C ARG A 23 -1.23 -20.77 12.97
N PRO A 24 -0.02 -20.66 12.38
CA PRO A 24 0.91 -19.59 12.72
C PRO A 24 0.33 -18.22 12.35
N MET A 25 0.56 -17.23 13.21
CA MET A 25 0.16 -15.84 13.03
C MET A 25 1.21 -14.92 13.63
N ALA A 26 1.24 -13.69 13.13
CA ALA A 26 1.95 -12.60 13.79
C ALA A 26 0.93 -11.69 14.50
N GLU A 27 1.27 -11.24 15.69
CA GLU A 27 0.51 -10.22 16.42
C GLU A 27 1.46 -9.08 16.80
N ALA A 28 0.98 -7.85 16.70
CA ALA A 28 1.67 -6.66 17.18
C ALA A 28 0.66 -5.66 17.73
N TRP A 29 1.14 -4.67 18.48
CA TRP A 29 0.35 -3.50 18.86
C TRP A 29 0.81 -2.30 18.05
N LEU A 30 -0.13 -1.48 17.62
CA LEU A 30 0.14 -0.15 17.08
C LEU A 30 -0.29 0.86 18.13
N GLU A 31 0.63 1.71 18.57
CA GLU A 31 0.41 2.75 19.57
C GLU A 31 0.59 4.13 18.97
N ASP A 32 -0.39 5.00 19.20
CA ASP A 32 -0.41 6.40 18.77
C ASP A 32 -0.84 7.28 19.96
N ALA A 33 -0.77 8.61 19.82
CA ALA A 33 -1.15 9.58 20.84
C ALA A 33 -2.58 9.38 21.38
N SER A 34 -3.49 8.83 20.56
CA SER A 34 -4.89 8.58 20.92
C SER A 34 -5.15 7.24 21.63
N GLY A 35 -4.25 6.27 21.53
CA GLY A 35 -4.46 4.94 22.08
C GLY A 35 -3.68 3.83 21.38
N ARG A 36 -4.12 2.58 21.58
CA ARG A 36 -3.48 1.40 21.00
C ARG A 36 -4.48 0.46 20.34
N ILE A 37 -4.10 -0.12 19.21
CA ILE A 37 -4.88 -1.12 18.48
C ILE A 37 -4.04 -2.36 18.19
N LYS A 38 -4.70 -3.52 18.14
CA LYS A 38 -4.02 -4.79 17.86
C LYS A 38 -3.93 -5.01 16.34
N LEU A 39 -2.77 -5.41 15.85
CA LEU A 39 -2.54 -5.85 14.48
C LEU A 39 -2.40 -7.37 14.45
N ARG A 40 -3.06 -8.04 13.51
CA ARG A 40 -3.02 -9.51 13.39
C ARG A 40 -2.84 -9.93 11.94
N TRP A 41 -1.80 -10.72 11.69
CA TRP A 41 -1.56 -11.35 10.39
C TRP A 41 -1.76 -12.85 10.46
N PHE A 42 -2.74 -13.34 9.72
CA PHE A 42 -3.05 -14.77 9.66
C PHE A 42 -2.14 -15.45 8.64
N SER A 43 -1.56 -16.59 9.01
CA SER A 43 -0.66 -17.40 8.15
C SER A 43 0.63 -16.68 7.72
N GLN A 44 0.98 -15.54 8.32
CA GLN A 44 2.17 -14.75 7.98
C GLN A 44 3.05 -14.49 9.23
N PRO A 45 3.64 -15.55 9.83
CA PRO A 45 4.47 -15.41 11.03
C PRO A 45 5.79 -14.66 10.81
N TYR A 46 6.26 -14.59 9.55
CA TYR A 46 7.51 -13.91 9.19
C TYR A 46 7.47 -12.41 9.51
N ILE A 47 6.27 -11.81 9.51
CA ILE A 47 6.06 -10.38 9.78
C ILE A 47 6.53 -10.02 11.18
N ALA A 48 6.34 -10.89 12.18
CA ALA A 48 6.82 -10.65 13.54
C ALA A 48 8.36 -10.52 13.62
N LYS A 49 9.11 -11.15 12.71
CA LYS A 49 10.57 -10.99 12.62
C LYS A 49 10.99 -9.73 11.85
N MET A 50 10.14 -9.29 10.92
CA MET A 50 10.41 -8.11 10.12
C MET A 50 10.09 -6.82 10.86
N LEU A 51 9.11 -6.85 11.76
CA LEU A 51 8.76 -5.71 12.60
C LEU A 51 9.70 -5.63 13.80
N GLN A 52 10.20 -4.43 14.09
CA GLN A 52 10.97 -4.15 15.29
C GLN A 52 10.11 -3.34 16.28
N ASP A 53 10.31 -3.58 17.57
CA ASP A 53 9.68 -2.80 18.63
C ASP A 53 10.21 -1.35 18.58
N GLY A 54 9.31 -0.36 18.60
CA GLY A 54 9.67 1.05 18.50
C GLY A 54 9.71 1.62 17.08
N MET A 55 9.41 0.82 16.06
CA MET A 55 9.36 1.29 14.67
C MET A 55 8.08 2.08 14.41
N VAL A 56 8.21 3.29 13.86
CA VAL A 56 7.07 4.07 13.35
C VAL A 56 6.66 3.52 11.99
N VAL A 57 5.38 3.23 11.82
CA VAL A 57 4.84 2.67 10.58
C VAL A 57 3.49 3.25 10.23
N ARG A 58 3.16 3.15 8.96
CA ARG A 58 1.80 3.31 8.45
C ARG A 58 1.18 1.93 8.25
N ALA A 59 0.03 1.71 8.86
CA ALA A 59 -0.74 0.46 8.79
C ALA A 59 -2.08 0.69 8.11
N THR A 60 -2.28 0.09 6.94
CA THR A 60 -3.54 0.17 6.19
C THR A 60 -4.24 -1.17 6.22
N GLY A 61 -5.51 -1.21 6.64
CA GLY A 61 -6.26 -2.45 6.59
C GLY A 61 -7.65 -2.39 7.18
N LYS A 62 -8.29 -3.56 7.20
CA LYS A 62 -9.68 -3.69 7.62
C LYS A 62 -9.80 -3.84 9.13
N VAL A 63 -10.53 -2.92 9.76
CA VAL A 63 -10.86 -3.03 11.18
C VAL A 63 -11.92 -4.12 11.37
N THR A 64 -11.58 -5.11 12.19
CA THR A 64 -12.40 -6.28 12.49
C THR A 64 -12.43 -6.53 14.00
N GLY A 65 -13.52 -7.12 14.50
CA GLY A 65 -13.70 -7.44 15.92
C GLY A 65 -14.95 -6.79 16.50
N THR A 66 -15.23 -7.10 17.76
CA THR A 66 -16.38 -6.59 18.53
C THR A 66 -15.92 -6.08 19.90
N GLY A 67 -16.45 -4.92 20.31
CA GLY A 67 -16.17 -4.30 21.60
C GLY A 67 -14.67 -4.07 21.86
N ALA A 68 -14.16 -4.56 22.99
CA ALA A 68 -12.78 -4.38 23.44
C ALA A 68 -11.73 -5.18 22.63
N SER A 69 -12.14 -5.97 21.62
CA SER A 69 -11.25 -6.80 20.79
C SER A 69 -11.18 -6.32 19.34
N LEU A 70 -11.13 -5.01 19.12
CA LEU A 70 -10.88 -4.43 17.81
C LEU A 70 -9.43 -4.68 17.37
N TYR A 71 -9.27 -5.18 16.15
CA TYR A 71 -7.97 -5.42 15.55
C TYR A 71 -7.98 -5.16 14.04
N LEU A 72 -6.83 -4.80 13.48
CA LEU A 72 -6.65 -4.77 12.03
C LEU A 72 -6.27 -6.17 11.54
N ALA A 73 -7.04 -6.68 10.59
CA ALA A 73 -6.81 -7.99 9.98
C ALA A 73 -5.94 -7.85 8.73
N ASN A 74 -4.81 -8.56 8.72
CA ASN A 74 -3.82 -8.55 7.62
C ASN A 74 -3.50 -7.13 7.09
N PRO A 75 -3.14 -6.16 7.95
CA PRO A 75 -2.82 -4.82 7.48
C PRO A 75 -1.55 -4.83 6.63
N GLU A 76 -1.53 -4.00 5.61
CA GLU A 76 -0.32 -3.65 4.89
C GLU A 76 0.49 -2.68 5.74
N ILE A 77 1.79 -2.96 5.88
CA ILE A 77 2.71 -2.13 6.67
C ILE A 77 3.69 -1.48 5.75
N ASP A 78 3.63 -0.16 5.72
CA ASP A 78 4.64 0.67 5.10
C ASP A 78 5.63 1.14 6.16
N ARG A 79 6.91 0.88 5.90
CA ARG A 79 8.04 1.16 6.80
C ARG A 79 8.79 2.42 6.39
N THR A 80 8.27 3.18 5.43
CA THR A 80 8.84 4.48 5.10
C THR A 80 9.02 5.27 6.40
N PRO A 81 10.26 5.62 6.75
CA PRO A 81 10.56 6.30 7.99
C PRO A 81 10.04 7.73 7.85
N ILE A 82 8.81 7.98 8.27
CA ILE A 82 8.38 9.34 8.51
C ILE A 82 8.94 9.66 9.90
N ALA A 83 10.05 10.40 9.95
CA ALA A 83 10.53 10.92 11.21
C ALA A 83 9.41 11.76 11.86
N PRO A 84 9.22 11.72 13.20
CA PRO A 84 8.18 12.51 13.86
C PRO A 84 8.23 14.01 13.52
N ASP A 85 9.42 14.53 13.19
CA ASP A 85 9.64 15.92 12.79
C ASP A 85 9.30 16.20 11.31
N GLU A 86 9.20 15.18 10.45
CA GLU A 86 8.94 15.31 9.01
C GLU A 86 7.44 15.25 8.64
N VAL A 87 6.56 15.03 9.62
CA VAL A 87 5.10 15.04 9.41
C VAL A 87 4.62 16.44 8.99
N HIS A 88 5.37 17.49 9.33
CA HIS A 88 5.07 18.87 8.95
C HIS A 88 5.74 19.33 7.65
N ASP A 89 6.95 18.86 7.33
CA ASP A 89 7.71 19.34 6.15
C ASP A 89 7.45 18.52 4.87
N THR A 90 7.02 17.26 4.97
CA THR A 90 6.67 16.44 3.79
C THR A 90 5.35 16.82 3.13
N LEU A 91 4.58 17.72 3.75
CA LEU A 91 3.39 18.31 3.14
C LEU A 91 3.72 19.36 2.07
N PHE A 92 4.97 19.86 1.99
CA PHE A 92 5.34 20.97 1.10
C PHE A 92 6.68 20.80 0.36
N ALA A 93 7.35 19.65 0.41
CA ALA A 93 8.59 19.43 -0.32
C ALA A 93 8.32 19.09 -1.81
N GLU A 94 8.61 20.05 -2.70
CA GLU A 94 8.73 19.81 -4.15
C GLU A 94 9.93 18.90 -4.45
N GLY A 95 9.70 17.60 -4.60
CA GLY A 95 10.69 16.65 -5.10
C GLY A 95 10.56 15.27 -4.45
N ASP A 96 10.08 14.31 -5.23
CA ASP A 96 9.73 12.93 -4.83
C ASP A 96 8.60 12.87 -3.78
N MET A 97 7.36 12.79 -4.28
CA MET A 97 6.21 12.47 -3.43
C MET A 97 6.50 11.18 -2.65
N PRO A 98 6.27 11.14 -1.33
CA PRO A 98 6.23 9.87 -0.62
C PRO A 98 5.22 8.95 -1.33
N GLU A 99 5.49 7.64 -1.38
CA GLU A 99 4.56 6.59 -1.86
C GLU A 99 3.22 6.55 -1.06
N SER A 100 2.96 7.56 -0.23
CA SER A 100 1.90 7.62 0.74
C SER A 100 0.51 7.90 0.14
N ASP A 101 0.41 8.40 -1.09
CA ASP A 101 -0.90 8.74 -1.69
C ASP A 101 -1.02 8.32 -3.17
N GLN A 102 -0.19 7.36 -3.61
CA GLN A 102 -0.28 6.80 -4.96
C GLN A 102 -1.50 5.88 -5.08
N LEU A 103 -2.32 6.14 -6.09
CA LEU A 103 -3.41 5.24 -6.46
C LEU A 103 -2.84 4.06 -7.24
N PHE A 104 -3.26 2.85 -6.86
CA PHE A 104 -2.85 1.63 -7.54
C PHE A 104 -4.01 1.00 -8.29
N ALA A 105 -3.73 0.48 -9.49
CA ALA A 105 -4.69 -0.31 -10.23
C ALA A 105 -4.93 -1.66 -9.52
N ILE A 106 -6.20 -1.99 -9.29
CA ILE A 106 -6.63 -3.27 -8.70
C ILE A 106 -6.96 -4.23 -9.85
N TYR A 107 -6.26 -5.36 -9.91
CA TYR A 107 -6.47 -6.37 -10.94
C TYR A 107 -7.30 -7.54 -10.41
N PRO A 108 -8.12 -8.17 -11.25
CA PRO A 108 -8.73 -9.45 -10.90
C PRO A 108 -7.65 -10.49 -10.63
N GLU A 109 -7.54 -10.92 -9.37
CA GLU A 109 -6.51 -11.88 -8.97
C GLU A 109 -6.89 -13.29 -9.43
N SER A 110 -5.95 -13.95 -10.11
CA SER A 110 -6.08 -15.35 -10.53
C SER A 110 -5.10 -16.21 -9.73
N LYS A 111 -5.32 -17.53 -9.67
CA LYS A 111 -4.48 -18.42 -8.87
C LYS A 111 -3.02 -18.36 -9.36
N GLY A 112 -2.15 -17.72 -8.60
CA GLY A 112 -0.73 -17.55 -8.90
C GLY A 112 -0.32 -16.15 -9.37
N VAL A 113 -1.28 -15.24 -9.59
CA VAL A 113 -0.99 -13.85 -10.01
C VAL A 113 -1.79 -12.88 -9.14
N SER A 114 -1.07 -12.13 -8.28
CA SER A 114 -1.66 -11.08 -7.44
C SER A 114 -1.59 -9.71 -8.11
N SER A 115 -2.40 -8.76 -7.63
CA SER A 115 -2.32 -7.37 -8.09
C SER A 115 -0.92 -6.77 -7.86
N LEU A 116 -0.28 -7.16 -6.76
CA LEU A 116 1.11 -6.77 -6.46
C LEU A 116 2.10 -7.33 -7.50
N TRP A 117 1.89 -8.55 -7.99
CA TRP A 117 2.72 -9.11 -9.07
C TRP A 117 2.56 -8.28 -10.35
N PHE A 118 1.32 -7.93 -10.72
CA PHE A 118 1.05 -7.06 -11.88
C PHE A 118 1.73 -5.69 -11.74
N LEU A 119 1.66 -5.08 -10.56
CA LEU A 119 2.32 -3.80 -10.29
C LEU A 119 3.82 -3.86 -10.59
N HIS A 120 4.51 -4.89 -10.10
CA HIS A 120 5.94 -5.09 -10.36
C HIS A 120 6.24 -5.39 -11.83
N ALA A 121 5.41 -6.21 -12.48
CA ALA A 121 5.56 -6.54 -13.89
C ALA A 121 5.40 -5.30 -14.79
N MET A 122 4.35 -4.50 -14.54
CA MET A 122 4.09 -3.27 -15.27
C MET A 122 5.17 -2.22 -15.04
N ARG A 123 5.68 -2.09 -13.80
CA ARG A 123 6.81 -1.19 -13.49
C ARG A 123 8.02 -1.52 -14.37
N ARG A 124 8.40 -2.81 -14.46
CA ARG A 124 9.52 -3.26 -15.31
C ARG A 124 9.28 -2.98 -16.80
N LEU A 125 8.05 -3.14 -17.28
CA LEU A 125 7.69 -2.85 -18.67
C LEU A 125 7.76 -1.34 -19.00
N PHE A 126 7.34 -0.49 -18.07
CA PHE A 126 7.46 0.96 -18.23
C PHE A 126 8.90 1.44 -18.14
N GLU A 127 9.71 0.89 -17.22
CA GLU A 127 11.16 1.12 -17.16
C GLU A 127 11.86 0.72 -18.48
N ALA A 128 11.41 -0.37 -19.11
CA ALA A 128 11.89 -0.82 -20.41
C ALA A 128 11.36 -0.02 -21.60
N LYS A 129 10.56 1.05 -21.37
CA LYS A 129 10.03 1.98 -22.38
C LYS A 129 9.23 1.32 -23.52
N VAL A 130 8.64 0.15 -23.27
CA VAL A 130 7.85 -0.58 -24.28
C VAL A 130 6.64 0.27 -24.74
N HIS A 131 6.03 1.01 -23.82
CA HIS A 131 4.91 1.91 -24.07
C HIS A 131 5.21 3.06 -25.06
N GLU A 132 6.48 3.38 -25.31
CA GLU A 132 6.87 4.44 -26.27
C GLU A 132 6.87 3.96 -27.73
N THR A 133 6.99 2.64 -27.94
CA THR A 133 7.02 2.04 -29.28
C THR A 133 5.63 1.85 -29.91
N ILE A 134 4.58 2.07 -29.12
CA ILE A 134 3.20 1.88 -29.55
C ILE A 134 2.73 3.14 -30.27
N LYS A 135 2.39 3.00 -31.55
CA LYS A 135 1.82 4.09 -32.35
C LYS A 135 0.41 4.39 -31.88
N ASP A 136 0.08 5.68 -31.76
CA ASP A 136 -1.25 6.12 -31.36
C ASP A 136 -2.29 5.73 -32.43
N PRO A 137 -3.37 5.00 -32.07
CA PRO A 137 -4.46 4.70 -33.00
C PRO A 137 -5.31 5.93 -33.33
N ILE A 138 -5.26 6.99 -32.52
CA ILE A 138 -6.05 8.20 -32.70
C ILE A 138 -5.22 9.29 -33.41
N PRO A 139 -5.72 9.92 -34.48
CA PRO A 139 -5.07 11.06 -35.12
C PRO A 139 -4.86 12.25 -34.17
N GLU A 140 -3.76 12.97 -34.34
CA GLU A 140 -3.40 14.13 -33.50
C GLU A 140 -4.48 15.24 -33.48
N GLU A 141 -5.24 15.39 -34.57
CA GLU A 141 -6.33 16.37 -34.65
C GLU A 141 -7.44 16.09 -33.63
N ILE A 142 -7.79 14.81 -33.43
CA ILE A 142 -8.81 14.39 -32.48
C ILE A 142 -8.29 14.54 -31.05
N LEU A 143 -7.03 14.17 -30.80
CA LEU A 143 -6.41 14.33 -29.48
C LEU A 143 -6.43 15.79 -29.01
N LYS A 144 -6.04 16.73 -29.89
CA LYS A 144 -6.06 18.17 -29.58
C LYS A 144 -7.46 18.72 -29.39
N LYS A 145 -8.42 18.30 -30.22
CA LYS A 145 -9.81 18.76 -30.13
C LYS A 145 -10.48 18.38 -28.81
N TYR A 146 -10.20 17.19 -28.30
CA TYR A 146 -10.82 16.65 -27.09
C TYR A 146 -9.90 16.69 -25.86
N ASN A 147 -8.72 17.32 -25.97
CA ASN A 147 -7.70 17.40 -24.92
C ASN A 147 -7.35 16.03 -24.30
N LEU A 148 -7.26 15.00 -25.15
CA LEU A 148 -6.98 13.62 -24.73
C LEU A 148 -5.47 13.38 -24.62
N PRO A 149 -5.01 12.60 -23.62
CA PRO A 149 -3.63 12.16 -23.56
C PRO A 149 -3.32 11.21 -24.71
N GLY A 150 -2.11 11.30 -25.25
CA GLY A 150 -1.60 10.31 -26.20
C GLY A 150 -1.47 8.94 -25.54
N THR A 151 -1.51 7.89 -26.36
CA THR A 151 -1.51 6.48 -25.92
C THR A 151 -0.36 6.15 -24.98
N ARG A 152 0.84 6.70 -25.23
CA ARG A 152 2.01 6.54 -24.36
C ARG A 152 1.71 6.96 -22.92
N SER A 153 1.16 8.15 -22.73
CA SER A 153 0.84 8.70 -21.42
C SER A 153 -0.39 8.03 -20.80
N ALA A 154 -1.41 7.79 -21.62
CA ALA A 154 -2.65 7.13 -21.19
C ALA A 154 -2.39 5.73 -20.60
N LEU A 155 -1.49 4.95 -21.22
CA LEU A 155 -1.11 3.63 -20.71
C LEU A 155 -0.46 3.71 -19.33
N VAL A 156 0.38 4.71 -19.09
CA VAL A 156 0.98 4.94 -17.77
C VAL A 156 -0.10 5.31 -16.76
N TRP A 157 -0.97 6.25 -17.09
CA TRP A 157 -2.01 6.75 -16.17
C TRP A 157 -3.05 5.70 -15.78
N ILE A 158 -3.40 4.75 -16.66
CA ILE A 158 -4.32 3.65 -16.30
C ILE A 158 -3.72 2.75 -15.21
N HIS A 159 -2.40 2.56 -15.24
CA HIS A 159 -1.69 1.64 -14.32
C HIS A 159 -1.11 2.35 -13.09
N ARG A 160 -0.83 3.65 -13.22
CA ARG A 160 -0.35 4.57 -12.19
C ARG A 160 -1.12 5.88 -12.29
N PRO A 161 -2.37 5.92 -11.82
CA PRO A 161 -3.12 7.16 -11.78
C PRO A 161 -2.50 8.10 -10.75
N GLU A 162 -2.15 9.30 -11.18
CA GLU A 162 -1.85 10.40 -10.28
C GLU A 162 -3.17 11.07 -9.89
N LYS A 163 -3.28 11.57 -8.66
CA LYS A 163 -4.44 12.38 -8.26
C LYS A 163 -4.45 13.65 -9.12
N THR A 164 -5.52 13.85 -9.88
CA THR A 164 -5.84 15.12 -10.56
C THR A 164 -6.45 16.12 -9.59
#